data_AF-A0AAD5QVX9-F1
#
_entry.id   AF-A0AAD5QVX9-F1
#
_cell.length_a   1.000
_cell.length_b   1.000
_cell.length_c   1.000
_cell.angle_alpha   90.00
_cell.angle_beta   90.00
_cell.angle_gamma   90.00
#
_symmetry.space_group_name_H-M   'P 1'
#
loop_
_entity.id
_entity.type
_entity.pdbx_description
1 polymer ?
#
loop_
_entity_poly.entity_id
_entity_poly.type
_entity_poly.pdbx_seq_one_letter_code
_entity_poly.pdbx_strand_id
1 'polypeptide(L)'
;MLSYEWDEGEPLSARGDDSTGLVSERRNHTLLRPIYINAVEVGYTYKKSDRDKRLNVRGVTIALWYFISKGHQAVALLPYCFRTYPAKTSSWPELMALFKMNLIEFTPGYGREKYIEVNRILANRAEDTGGCIVARSQMHNIIEERPTLVRTVEKRLLMPSFNHNDILFPLDGPLGRCGPSLRSTLECPLSDPDWPRCSVQQMLLRDQRLWLTKLCALVPDQVTWCTLLHAVVSFKPSIPLPAVKLPPRCLTHANRRVYPPETNPVDGRGYSYARGLSQRFGHDKFGRSLREFPVTGRPCARELQRRYGMEARSD
;
A
#
# COMPACT_ATOMS: atom_id res chain seq x y z
N MET A 1 11.59 -31.05 -27.68
CA MET A 1 10.21 -30.54 -27.52
C MET A 1 9.86 -30.80 -26.06
N LEU A 2 10.08 -29.83 -25.18
CA LEU A 2 9.80 -30.01 -23.74
C LEU A 2 8.32 -29.74 -23.52
N SER A 3 7.53 -30.81 -23.41
CA SER A 3 6.15 -30.76 -22.96
C SER A 3 6.16 -30.50 -21.45
N TYR A 4 5.87 -29.26 -21.06
CA TYR A 4 5.53 -28.95 -19.68
C TYR A 4 4.07 -29.33 -19.48
N GLU A 5 3.80 -30.29 -18.60
CA GLU A 5 2.47 -30.51 -18.06
C GLU A 5 2.08 -29.25 -17.27
N TRP A 6 0.99 -28.61 -17.68
CA TRP A 6 0.48 -27.39 -17.08
C TRP A 6 -0.47 -27.77 -15.94
N ASP A 7 -0.09 -27.54 -14.69
CA ASP A 7 -1.10 -27.31 -13.65
C ASP A 7 -1.83 -26.01 -14.02
N GLU A 8 -3.17 -26.01 -14.04
CA GLU A 8 -3.99 -24.83 -14.36
C GLU A 8 -3.71 -23.70 -13.34
N GLY A 9 -2.73 -22.85 -13.65
CA GLY A 9 -2.41 -21.68 -12.85
C GLY A 9 -3.61 -20.74 -12.75
N GLU A 10 -3.86 -20.17 -11.58
CA GLU A 10 -4.99 -19.26 -11.40
C GLU A 10 -4.86 -18.02 -12.29
N PRO A 11 -5.98 -17.53 -12.85
CA PRO A 11 -5.93 -16.43 -13.78
C PRO A 11 -5.50 -15.13 -13.10
N LEU A 12 -4.71 -14.34 -13.83
CA LEU A 12 -4.34 -13.00 -13.43
C LEU A 12 -5.48 -12.01 -13.53
N SER A 13 -5.37 -10.95 -12.75
CA SER A 13 -6.32 -9.84 -12.81
C SER A 13 -6.45 -9.24 -14.21
N ALA A 14 -7.58 -8.61 -14.49
CA ALA A 14 -7.84 -7.93 -15.75
C ALA A 14 -7.54 -6.43 -15.67
N ARG A 15 -7.49 -5.74 -16.82
CA ARG A 15 -7.30 -4.30 -16.92
C ARG A 15 -8.62 -3.60 -17.21
N GLY A 16 -9.19 -2.96 -16.20
CA GLY A 16 -10.41 -2.17 -16.32
C GLY A 16 -10.17 -0.72 -16.73
N ASP A 17 -11.12 -0.16 -17.45
CA ASP A 17 -11.19 1.26 -17.80
C ASP A 17 -12.48 1.87 -17.25
N ASP A 18 -12.33 2.74 -16.25
CA ASP A 18 -13.47 3.41 -15.59
C ASP A 18 -14.26 4.31 -16.55
N SER A 19 -13.63 4.84 -17.60
CA SER A 19 -14.28 5.77 -18.54
C SER A 19 -15.19 5.06 -19.55
N THR A 20 -14.81 3.84 -19.96
CA THR A 20 -15.56 3.04 -20.94
C THR A 20 -16.35 1.91 -20.29
N GLY A 21 -16.05 1.55 -19.04
CA GLY A 21 -16.58 0.36 -18.37
C GLY A 21 -16.07 -0.96 -18.95
N LEU A 22 -15.09 -0.90 -19.87
CA LEU A 22 -14.56 -2.06 -20.56
C LEU A 22 -13.43 -2.71 -19.77
N VAL A 23 -13.27 -4.01 -19.97
CA VAL A 23 -12.21 -4.82 -19.39
C VAL A 23 -11.42 -5.47 -20.52
N SER A 24 -10.09 -5.39 -20.40
CA SER A 24 -9.16 -5.98 -21.35
C SER A 24 -8.23 -6.98 -20.67
N GLU A 25 -7.79 -7.97 -21.43
CA GLU A 25 -6.80 -8.93 -20.96
C GLU A 25 -5.43 -8.26 -20.74
N ARG A 26 -4.61 -8.85 -19.87
CA ARG A 26 -3.22 -8.42 -19.72
C ARG A 26 -2.44 -8.74 -21.00
N ARG A 27 -1.45 -7.91 -21.30
CA ARG A 27 -0.55 -8.15 -22.43
C ARG A 27 0.37 -9.32 -22.13
N ASN A 28 0.57 -10.20 -23.10
CA ASN A 28 1.58 -11.25 -23.02
C ASN A 28 2.96 -10.67 -22.73
N HIS A 29 3.76 -11.40 -21.95
CA HIS A 29 5.13 -11.04 -21.58
C HIS A 29 5.27 -9.66 -20.91
N THR A 30 4.18 -9.10 -20.37
CA THR A 30 4.17 -7.81 -19.69
C THR A 30 3.44 -7.92 -18.36
N LEU A 31 4.16 -7.65 -17.28
CA LEU A 31 3.59 -7.63 -15.93
C LEU A 31 3.09 -6.23 -15.57
N LEU A 32 2.27 -6.16 -14.52
CA LEU A 32 1.85 -4.90 -13.91
C LEU A 32 2.67 -4.67 -12.64
N ARG A 33 3.30 -3.51 -12.51
CA ARG A 33 4.09 -3.20 -11.32
C ARG A 33 3.19 -3.05 -10.09
N PRO A 34 3.60 -3.54 -8.91
CA PRO A 34 2.90 -3.28 -7.66
C PRO A 34 3.01 -1.81 -7.26
N ILE A 35 1.99 -1.31 -6.57
CA ILE A 35 1.82 0.12 -6.26
C ILE A 35 1.82 0.33 -4.75
N TYR A 36 2.69 1.23 -4.29
CA TYR A 36 2.80 1.59 -2.89
C TYR A 36 2.41 3.06 -2.72
N ILE A 37 1.34 3.30 -1.97
CA ILE A 37 0.69 4.60 -1.89
C ILE A 37 1.02 5.26 -0.55
N ASN A 38 1.58 6.47 -0.57
CA ASN A 38 1.60 7.32 0.62
C ASN A 38 0.19 7.88 0.86
N ALA A 39 -0.55 7.22 1.74
CA ALA A 39 -1.95 7.55 1.99
C ALA A 39 -2.13 8.96 2.57
N VAL A 40 -1.14 9.45 3.34
CA VAL A 40 -1.18 10.79 3.93
C VAL A 40 -1.13 11.85 2.82
N GLU A 41 -0.17 11.74 1.91
CA GLU A 41 0.03 12.70 0.83
C GLU A 41 -1.10 12.65 -0.19
N VAL A 42 -1.61 11.46 -0.53
CA VAL A 42 -2.76 11.28 -1.41
C VAL A 42 -4.02 11.88 -0.79
N GLY A 43 -4.33 11.55 0.47
CA GLY A 43 -5.55 12.04 1.12
C GLY A 43 -5.57 13.56 1.30
N TYR A 44 -4.42 14.20 1.54
CA TYR A 44 -4.33 15.67 1.57
C TYR A 44 -4.38 16.31 0.18
N THR A 45 -4.10 15.57 -0.89
CA THR A 45 -4.18 16.07 -2.27
C THR A 45 -5.63 16.09 -2.78
N TYR A 46 -6.44 15.10 -2.41
CA TYR A 46 -7.83 14.96 -2.88
C TYR A 46 -8.75 16.13 -2.51
N LYS A 47 -8.67 16.65 -1.29
CA LYS A 47 -9.46 17.83 -0.90
C LYS A 47 -8.72 18.63 0.16
N LYS A 48 -8.24 19.82 -0.22
CA LYS A 48 -7.75 20.82 0.73
C LYS A 48 -8.96 21.40 1.47
N SER A 49 -9.27 20.87 2.65
CA SER A 49 -10.10 21.61 3.60
C SER A 49 -9.17 22.43 4.47
N ASP A 50 -9.08 23.74 4.24
CA ASP A 50 -8.30 24.66 5.10
C ASP A 50 -8.82 24.67 6.55
N ARG A 51 -10.06 24.20 6.78
CA ARG A 51 -10.70 24.20 8.10
C ARG A 51 -10.46 22.91 8.89
N ASP A 52 -10.32 21.77 8.20
CA ASP A 52 -10.11 20.47 8.84
C ASP A 52 -8.75 19.90 8.41
N LYS A 53 -7.76 19.96 9.30
CA LYS A 53 -6.44 19.29 9.15
C LYS A 53 -6.53 17.75 9.19
N ARG A 54 -7.67 17.18 8.79
CA ARG A 54 -8.00 15.76 8.80
C ARG A 54 -7.61 15.15 7.46
N LEU A 55 -7.03 13.96 7.50
CA LEU A 55 -6.75 13.17 6.32
C LEU A 55 -8.05 12.79 5.63
N ASN A 56 -8.21 13.12 4.35
CA ASN A 56 -9.36 12.67 3.60
C ASN A 56 -9.20 11.22 3.13
N VAL A 57 -9.92 10.31 3.78
CA VAL A 57 -9.84 8.86 3.51
C VAL A 57 -10.41 8.52 2.13
N ARG A 58 -11.41 9.26 1.66
CA ARG A 58 -12.02 9.03 0.34
C ARG A 58 -11.01 9.12 -0.80
N GLY A 59 -10.06 10.06 -0.71
CA GLY A 59 -8.97 10.18 -1.68
C GLY A 59 -8.08 8.94 -1.73
N VAL A 60 -7.84 8.30 -0.59
CA VAL A 60 -7.08 7.04 -0.50
C VAL A 60 -7.88 5.89 -1.12
N THR A 61 -9.19 5.81 -0.85
CA THR A 61 -10.09 4.82 -1.46
C THR A 61 -10.11 4.93 -2.99
N ILE A 62 -10.20 6.15 -3.52
CA ILE A 62 -10.15 6.41 -4.98
C ILE A 62 -8.81 5.97 -5.56
N ALA A 63 -7.69 6.28 -4.90
CA ALA A 63 -6.37 5.86 -5.37
C ALA A 63 -6.22 4.34 -5.39
N LEU A 64 -6.70 3.64 -4.35
CA LEU A 64 -6.71 2.17 -4.31
C LEU A 64 -7.58 1.59 -5.44
N TRP A 65 -8.78 2.13 -5.64
CA TRP A 65 -9.65 1.72 -6.74
C TRP A 65 -8.96 1.87 -8.10
N TYR A 66 -8.41 3.05 -8.39
CA TYR A 66 -7.77 3.35 -9.68
C TYR A 66 -6.73 2.30 -10.11
N PHE A 67 -5.90 1.85 -9.18
CA PHE A 67 -4.86 0.86 -9.48
C PHE A 67 -5.42 -0.57 -9.51
N ILE A 68 -6.27 -0.95 -8.55
CA ILE A 68 -6.84 -2.30 -8.46
C ILE A 68 -7.78 -2.57 -9.64
N SER A 69 -8.57 -1.59 -10.07
CA SER A 69 -9.48 -1.73 -11.23
C SER A 69 -8.69 -1.96 -12.52
N LYS A 70 -7.50 -1.35 -12.63
CA LYS A 70 -6.55 -1.55 -13.74
C LYS A 70 -5.68 -2.81 -13.60
N GLY A 71 -5.88 -3.58 -12.54
CA GLY A 71 -5.24 -4.86 -12.31
C GLY A 71 -3.92 -4.81 -11.54
N HIS A 72 -3.52 -3.64 -11.05
CA HIS A 72 -2.33 -3.52 -10.23
C HIS A 72 -2.59 -3.98 -8.80
N GLN A 73 -1.64 -4.73 -8.26
CA GLN A 73 -1.55 -4.91 -6.81
C GLN A 73 -1.28 -3.55 -6.17
N ALA A 74 -2.07 -3.14 -5.18
CA ALA A 74 -1.90 -1.84 -4.52
C ALA A 74 -2.07 -1.95 -3.00
N VAL A 75 -1.26 -1.19 -2.27
CA VAL A 75 -1.37 -1.02 -0.81
C VAL A 75 -1.03 0.41 -0.42
N ALA A 76 -1.78 0.94 0.54
CA ALA A 76 -1.62 2.27 1.07
C ALA A 76 -0.98 2.22 2.47
N LEU A 77 0.07 3.01 2.69
CA LEU A 77 0.82 3.06 3.95
C LEU A 77 0.52 4.34 4.70
N LEU A 78 0.39 4.22 6.01
CA LEU A 78 -0.09 5.30 6.85
C LEU A 78 0.49 5.18 8.27
N PRO A 79 0.83 6.27 8.97
CA PRO A 79 1.39 6.16 10.32
C PRO A 79 0.38 5.53 11.31
N TYR A 80 0.86 4.70 12.24
CA TYR A 80 0.00 4.00 13.21
C TYR A 80 -0.94 4.92 14.01
N CYS A 81 -0.55 6.17 14.26
CA CYS A 81 -1.38 7.11 15.01
C CYS A 81 -2.76 7.40 14.38
N PHE A 82 -2.97 7.20 13.08
CA PHE A 82 -4.31 7.34 12.50
C PHE A 82 -5.24 6.16 12.80
N ARG A 83 -4.68 5.00 13.19
CA ARG A 83 -5.44 3.90 13.77
C ARG A 83 -5.97 4.29 15.15
N THR A 84 -5.11 4.89 15.98
CA THR A 84 -5.41 5.24 17.38
C THR A 84 -6.30 6.47 17.53
N TYR A 85 -6.21 7.45 16.63
CA TYR A 85 -6.89 8.74 16.76
C TYR A 85 -7.89 8.99 15.62
N PRO A 86 -9.16 8.56 15.77
CA PRO A 86 -10.20 8.71 14.74
C PRO A 86 -10.37 10.13 14.21
N ALA A 87 -10.24 11.13 15.09
CA ALA A 87 -10.37 12.54 14.75
C ALA A 87 -9.39 13.03 13.68
N LYS A 88 -8.28 12.31 13.43
CA LYS A 88 -7.29 12.67 12.39
C LYS A 88 -7.74 12.38 10.96
N THR A 89 -8.88 11.70 10.77
CA THR A 89 -9.36 11.24 9.46
C THR A 89 -10.76 11.77 9.19
N SER A 90 -11.14 12.02 7.94
CA SER A 90 -12.51 12.41 7.58
C SER A 90 -13.54 11.33 7.90
N SER A 91 -13.18 10.06 7.66
CA SER A 91 -14.00 8.88 7.94
C SER A 91 -13.14 7.74 8.48
N TRP A 92 -13.07 7.60 9.81
CA TRP A 92 -12.35 6.49 10.44
C TRP A 92 -12.97 5.11 10.14
N PRO A 93 -14.32 4.94 10.08
CA PRO A 93 -14.92 3.67 9.68
C PRO A 93 -14.47 3.21 8.29
N GLU A 94 -14.40 4.12 7.31
CA GLU A 94 -13.89 3.81 5.97
C GLU A 94 -12.42 3.39 6.02
N LEU A 95 -11.57 4.10 6.77
CA LEU A 95 -10.15 3.73 6.93
C LEU A 95 -10.00 2.33 7.54
N MET A 96 -10.81 2.01 8.55
CA MET A 96 -10.79 0.68 9.17
C MET A 96 -11.33 -0.41 8.26
N ALA A 97 -12.29 -0.10 7.38
CA ALA A 97 -12.74 -1.04 6.36
C ALA A 97 -11.61 -1.36 5.38
N LEU A 98 -10.89 -0.34 4.88
CA LEU A 98 -9.69 -0.52 4.04
C LEU A 98 -8.60 -1.35 4.74
N PHE A 99 -8.36 -1.08 6.03
CA PHE A 99 -7.42 -1.87 6.84
C PHE A 99 -7.85 -3.33 6.96
N LYS A 100 -9.13 -3.59 7.29
CA LYS A 100 -9.69 -4.95 7.35
C LYS A 100 -9.56 -5.69 6.03
N MET A 101 -9.53 -4.99 4.90
CA MET A 101 -9.30 -5.57 3.57
C MET A 101 -7.82 -5.83 3.23
N ASN A 102 -6.90 -5.59 4.16
CA ASN A 102 -5.45 -5.56 3.93
C ASN A 102 -5.00 -4.52 2.89
N LEU A 103 -5.79 -3.48 2.61
CA LEU A 103 -5.40 -2.41 1.69
C LEU A 103 -4.68 -1.25 2.38
N ILE A 104 -4.71 -1.22 3.71
CA ILE A 104 -3.96 -0.26 4.54
C ILE A 104 -2.96 -1.01 5.40
N GLU A 105 -1.74 -0.49 5.45
CA GLU A 105 -0.74 -0.85 6.44
C GLU A 105 -0.42 0.33 7.34
N PHE A 106 -0.43 0.07 8.65
CA PHE A 106 0.01 1.03 9.65
C PHE A 106 1.50 0.86 9.96
N THR A 107 2.28 1.92 9.76
CA THR A 107 3.74 1.88 9.97
C THR A 107 4.12 2.20 11.42
N PRO A 108 5.20 1.59 11.96
CA PRO A 108 5.58 1.68 13.38
C PRO A 108 6.29 2.99 13.78
N GLY A 109 6.34 4.02 12.93
CA GLY A 109 7.03 5.27 13.23
C GLY A 109 6.34 6.13 14.29
N TYR A 110 7.12 6.81 15.12
CA TYR A 110 6.64 7.72 16.18
C TYR A 110 7.16 9.15 16.00
N GLY A 111 6.66 10.08 16.82
CA GLY A 111 7.19 11.45 16.87
C GLY A 111 7.07 12.22 15.55
N ARG A 112 8.13 12.96 15.20
CA ARG A 112 8.21 13.78 13.97
C ARG A 112 8.56 12.94 12.74
N GLU A 113 9.28 11.84 12.93
CA GLU A 113 9.83 11.01 11.85
C GLU A 113 8.81 10.05 11.23
N LYS A 114 7.67 9.82 11.88
CA LYS A 114 6.63 8.88 11.40
C LYS A 114 6.21 9.06 9.93
N TYR A 115 6.26 10.28 9.40
CA TYR A 115 5.92 10.55 7.99
C TYR A 115 7.08 10.23 7.05
N ILE A 116 8.31 10.51 7.48
CA ILE A 116 9.53 10.12 6.75
C ILE A 116 9.63 8.60 6.68
N GLU A 117 9.29 7.92 7.78
CA GLU A 117 9.30 6.45 7.85
C GLU A 117 8.35 5.80 6.85
N VAL A 118 7.18 6.40 6.59
CA VAL A 118 6.29 5.94 5.51
C VAL A 118 7.02 5.99 4.17
N ASN A 119 7.62 7.12 3.82
CA ASN A 119 8.35 7.27 2.56
C ASN A 119 9.57 6.33 2.47
N ARG A 120 10.29 6.10 3.58
CA ARG A 120 11.38 5.13 3.66
C ARG A 120 10.88 3.72 3.34
N ILE A 121 9.78 3.28 3.94
CA ILE A 121 9.21 1.94 3.67
C ILE A 121 8.72 1.84 2.22
N LEU A 122 8.04 2.87 1.70
CA LEU A 122 7.56 2.89 0.31
C LEU A 122 8.72 2.74 -0.69
N ALA A 123 9.81 3.50 -0.51
CA ALA A 123 10.95 3.49 -1.42
C ALA A 123 11.68 2.14 -1.41
N ASN A 124 11.95 1.58 -0.23
CA ASN A 124 12.58 0.27 -0.12
C ASN A 124 11.71 -0.84 -0.75
N ARG A 125 10.39 -0.83 -0.52
CA ARG A 125 9.49 -1.83 -1.14
C ARG A 125 9.41 -1.72 -2.65
N ALA A 126 9.37 -0.50 -3.18
CA ALA A 126 9.38 -0.28 -4.61
C ALA A 126 10.69 -0.80 -5.24
N GLU A 127 11.84 -0.60 -4.60
CA GLU A 127 13.13 -1.16 -5.05
C GLU A 127 13.12 -2.69 -5.02
N ASP A 128 12.72 -3.27 -3.88
CA ASP A 128 12.73 -4.71 -3.61
C ASP A 128 11.78 -5.50 -4.51
N THR A 129 10.66 -4.90 -4.92
CA THR A 129 9.62 -5.57 -5.72
C THR A 129 9.53 -5.09 -7.16
N GLY A 130 10.34 -4.10 -7.54
CA GLY A 130 10.20 -3.44 -8.83
C GLY A 130 8.93 -2.60 -8.96
N GLY A 131 8.33 -2.17 -7.86
CA GLY A 131 7.07 -1.42 -7.83
C GLY A 131 7.18 0.06 -8.16
N CYS A 132 6.04 0.75 -8.12
CA CYS A 132 5.92 2.20 -8.23
C CYS A 132 5.45 2.81 -6.90
N ILE A 133 5.76 4.08 -6.70
CA ILE A 133 5.42 4.84 -5.51
C ILE A 133 4.40 5.90 -5.90
N VAL A 134 3.34 6.09 -5.12
CA VAL A 134 2.39 7.19 -5.29
C VAL A 134 2.56 8.15 -4.11
N ALA A 135 3.22 9.27 -4.37
CA ALA A 135 3.57 10.29 -3.39
C ALA A 135 3.82 11.63 -4.10
N ARG A 136 3.82 12.73 -3.36
CA ARG A 136 4.22 14.07 -3.83
C ARG A 136 5.60 14.49 -3.32
N SER A 137 6.09 13.92 -2.22
CA SER A 137 7.43 14.24 -1.72
C SER A 137 8.52 13.68 -2.63
N GLN A 138 9.55 14.45 -2.95
CA GLN A 138 10.68 13.99 -3.79
C GLN A 138 11.68 13.09 -3.05
N MET A 139 11.47 12.83 -1.75
CA MET A 139 12.25 11.89 -0.93
C MET A 139 13.78 12.13 -0.88
N HIS A 140 14.26 13.37 -1.04
CA HIS A 140 15.70 13.70 -1.07
C HIS A 140 16.46 13.17 0.15
N ASN A 141 15.93 13.34 1.35
CA ASN A 141 16.55 12.86 2.59
C ASN A 141 16.71 11.33 2.62
N ILE A 142 15.73 10.59 2.07
CA ILE A 142 15.79 9.12 2.01
C ILE A 142 16.82 8.67 0.97
N ILE A 143 16.93 9.42 -0.14
CA ILE A 143 17.94 9.19 -1.17
C ILE A 143 19.35 9.46 -0.61
N GLU A 144 19.53 10.54 0.14
CA GLU A 144 20.81 10.85 0.81
C GLU A 144 21.21 9.74 1.79
N GLU A 145 20.26 9.22 2.58
CA GLU A 145 20.48 8.08 3.48
C GLU A 145 20.82 6.78 2.73
N ARG A 146 20.16 6.52 1.59
CA ARG A 146 20.35 5.31 0.78
C ARG A 146 20.37 5.63 -0.72
N PRO A 147 21.54 5.96 -1.28
CA PRO A 147 21.68 6.38 -2.68
C PRO A 147 21.24 5.33 -3.72
N THR A 148 21.14 4.04 -3.37
CA THR A 148 20.64 3.00 -4.29
C THR A 148 19.19 3.28 -4.73
N LEU A 149 18.42 4.00 -3.91
CA LEU A 149 17.02 4.33 -4.16
C LEU A 149 16.80 5.41 -5.22
N VAL A 150 17.83 6.16 -5.63
CA VAL A 150 17.74 7.24 -6.64
C VAL A 150 16.95 6.79 -7.86
N ARG A 151 17.36 5.67 -8.48
CA ARG A 151 16.73 5.17 -9.71
C ARG A 151 15.26 4.77 -9.50
N THR A 152 14.92 4.29 -8.31
CA THR A 152 13.56 3.89 -7.97
C THR A 152 12.67 5.11 -7.79
N VAL A 153 13.12 6.11 -7.02
CA VAL A 153 12.35 7.33 -6.76
C VAL A 153 12.19 8.14 -8.05
N GLU A 154 13.26 8.44 -8.77
CA GLU A 154 13.20 9.28 -9.98
C GLU A 154 12.31 8.66 -11.07
N LYS A 155 12.45 7.35 -11.32
CA LYS A 155 11.79 6.70 -12.46
C LYS A 155 10.38 6.20 -12.15
N ARG A 156 9.97 6.14 -10.88
CA ARG A 156 8.74 5.42 -10.46
C ARG A 156 7.91 6.14 -9.41
N LEU A 157 8.26 7.37 -9.04
CA LEU A 157 7.42 8.20 -8.18
C LEU A 157 6.34 8.90 -9.01
N LEU A 158 5.11 8.45 -8.84
CA LEU A 158 3.93 8.96 -9.52
C LEU A 158 3.27 10.03 -8.64
N MET A 159 3.35 11.29 -9.07
CA MET A 159 2.71 12.40 -8.36
C MET A 159 1.22 12.47 -8.71
N PRO A 160 0.30 12.24 -7.76
CA PRO A 160 -1.12 12.32 -8.03
C PRO A 160 -1.61 13.77 -8.02
N SER A 161 -2.65 14.01 -8.80
CA SER A 161 -3.54 15.16 -8.71
C SER A 161 -4.99 14.67 -8.71
N PHE A 162 -5.93 15.52 -8.35
CA PHE A 162 -7.34 15.17 -8.36
C PHE A 162 -8.16 16.22 -9.08
N ASN A 163 -9.10 15.76 -9.89
CA ASN A 163 -10.22 16.55 -10.38
C ASN A 163 -11.50 15.93 -9.83
N HIS A 164 -12.11 16.55 -8.83
CA HIS A 164 -13.24 15.97 -8.09
C HIS A 164 -12.89 14.56 -7.59
N ASN A 165 -13.60 13.54 -8.06
CA ASN A 165 -13.40 12.14 -7.67
C ASN A 165 -12.48 11.35 -8.60
N ASP A 166 -11.84 12.02 -9.56
CA ASP A 166 -10.92 11.40 -10.49
C ASP A 166 -9.49 11.68 -10.07
N ILE A 167 -8.71 10.61 -9.83
CA ILE A 167 -7.27 10.71 -9.63
C ILE A 167 -6.57 10.76 -11.00
N LEU A 168 -5.67 11.72 -11.15
CA LEU A 168 -4.97 11.99 -12.39
C LEU A 168 -3.45 11.94 -12.17
N PHE A 169 -2.76 11.37 -13.15
CA PHE A 169 -1.29 11.33 -13.22
C PHE A 169 -0.84 11.92 -14.56
N PRO A 170 0.35 12.54 -14.65
CA PRO A 170 0.90 12.98 -15.93
C PRO A 170 1.01 11.81 -16.92
N LEU A 171 0.47 11.98 -18.13
CA LEU A 171 0.49 10.93 -19.16
C LEU A 171 1.92 10.61 -19.62
N ASP A 172 2.81 11.60 -19.59
CA ASP A 172 4.23 11.47 -19.91
C ASP A 172 5.03 10.78 -18.78
N GLY A 173 4.36 10.31 -17.73
CA GLY A 173 5.01 9.63 -16.61
C GLY A 173 5.83 10.58 -15.72
N PRO A 174 6.66 10.02 -14.82
CA PRO A 174 7.34 10.80 -13.78
C PRO A 174 8.50 11.67 -14.29
N LEU A 175 9.07 11.32 -15.46
CA LEU A 175 10.21 12.03 -16.05
C LEU A 175 9.81 13.05 -17.13
N GLY A 176 8.50 13.28 -17.33
CA GLY A 176 7.97 14.19 -18.33
C GLY A 176 8.19 13.71 -19.77
N ARG A 177 8.10 14.62 -20.74
CA ARG A 177 8.04 14.31 -22.19
C ARG A 177 9.20 13.47 -22.75
N CYS A 178 10.38 13.55 -22.13
CA CYS A 178 11.55 12.77 -22.53
C CYS A 178 11.64 11.40 -21.84
N GLY A 179 10.65 11.09 -20.99
CA GLY A 179 10.57 9.89 -20.18
C GLY A 179 9.64 8.81 -20.74
N PRO A 180 9.54 7.68 -20.04
CA PRO A 180 8.52 6.69 -20.32
C PRO A 180 7.14 7.24 -19.97
N SER A 181 6.14 6.96 -20.82
CA SER A 181 4.74 7.24 -20.52
C SER A 181 4.30 6.61 -19.19
N LEU A 182 3.24 7.13 -18.57
CA LEU A 182 2.63 6.55 -17.37
C LEU A 182 2.37 5.05 -17.52
N ARG A 183 1.85 4.64 -18.69
CA ARG A 183 1.59 3.24 -19.00
C ARG A 183 2.88 2.42 -18.97
N SER A 184 3.92 2.91 -19.62
CA SER A 184 5.24 2.25 -19.65
C SER A 184 5.87 2.19 -18.27
N THR A 185 5.70 3.22 -17.44
CA THR A 185 6.17 3.23 -16.04
C THR A 185 5.45 2.18 -15.20
N LEU A 186 4.16 1.97 -15.42
CA LEU A 186 3.33 1.03 -14.67
C LEU A 186 3.45 -0.43 -15.15
N GLU A 187 3.93 -0.63 -16.37
CA GLU A 187 4.18 -1.94 -16.97
C GLU A 187 5.63 -2.41 -16.69
N CYS A 188 5.83 -3.73 -16.69
CA CYS A 188 7.14 -4.35 -16.54
C CYS A 188 7.29 -5.44 -17.63
N PRO A 189 7.87 -5.11 -18.80
CA PRO A 189 8.07 -6.06 -19.88
C PRO A 189 9.11 -7.13 -19.51
N LEU A 190 9.09 -8.29 -20.18
CA LEU A 190 10.02 -9.40 -19.93
C LEU A 190 11.51 -9.01 -20.01
N SER A 191 11.85 -8.01 -20.81
CA SER A 191 13.19 -7.46 -20.92
C SER A 191 13.62 -6.57 -19.74
N ASP A 192 12.69 -6.21 -18.86
CA ASP A 192 12.97 -5.33 -17.73
C ASP A 192 13.71 -6.10 -16.62
N PRO A 193 14.84 -5.59 -16.10
CA PRO A 193 15.61 -6.27 -15.06
C PRO A 193 14.84 -6.44 -13.74
N ASP A 194 13.73 -5.73 -13.53
CA ASP A 194 12.87 -5.92 -12.37
C ASP A 194 11.83 -7.02 -12.56
N TRP A 195 11.70 -7.60 -13.76
CA TRP A 195 10.66 -8.59 -14.07
C TRP A 195 10.58 -9.72 -13.03
N PRO A 196 11.71 -10.35 -12.60
CA PRO A 196 11.65 -11.40 -11.58
C PRO A 196 11.04 -10.91 -10.27
N ARG A 197 11.35 -9.67 -9.84
CA ARG A 197 10.83 -9.07 -8.61
C ARG A 197 9.38 -8.61 -8.75
N CYS A 198 8.96 -8.17 -9.94
CA CYS A 198 7.58 -7.82 -10.22
C CYS A 198 6.66 -9.06 -10.28
N SER A 199 7.17 -10.17 -10.82
CA SER A 199 6.39 -11.40 -11.06
C SER A 199 5.73 -11.97 -9.80
N VAL A 200 6.34 -11.78 -8.64
CA VAL A 200 5.82 -12.29 -7.36
C VAL A 200 4.70 -11.44 -6.77
N GLN A 201 4.57 -10.21 -7.24
CA GLN A 201 3.56 -9.27 -6.75
C GLN A 201 2.34 -9.18 -7.67
N GLN A 202 2.15 -10.13 -8.59
CA GLN A 202 1.02 -10.06 -9.50
C GLN A 202 -0.29 -10.43 -8.78
N MET A 203 -1.29 -9.57 -8.93
CA MET A 203 -2.64 -9.79 -8.40
C MET A 203 -3.40 -10.83 -9.24
N LEU A 204 -4.04 -11.77 -8.57
CA LEU A 204 -4.94 -12.74 -9.20
C LEU A 204 -6.32 -12.12 -9.47
N LEU A 205 -7.05 -12.65 -10.45
CA LEU A 205 -8.39 -12.17 -10.79
C LEU A 205 -9.40 -12.36 -9.65
N ARG A 206 -9.29 -13.47 -8.91
CA ARG A 206 -10.12 -13.71 -7.72
C ARG A 206 -9.93 -12.61 -6.67
N ASP A 207 -8.69 -12.17 -6.46
CA ASP A 207 -8.35 -11.17 -5.45
C ASP A 207 -8.86 -9.79 -5.88
N GLN A 208 -8.67 -9.47 -7.16
CA GLN A 208 -9.21 -8.25 -7.77
C GLN A 208 -10.71 -8.15 -7.59
N ARG A 209 -11.47 -9.21 -7.90
CA ARG A 209 -12.93 -9.23 -7.74
C ARG A 209 -13.36 -8.98 -6.29
N LEU A 210 -12.71 -9.63 -5.33
CA LEU A 210 -13.02 -9.45 -3.91
C LEU A 210 -12.78 -8.01 -3.45
N TRP A 211 -11.65 -7.42 -3.81
CA TRP A 211 -11.35 -6.03 -3.44
C TRP A 211 -12.25 -5.03 -4.14
N LEU A 212 -12.51 -5.17 -5.45
CA LEU A 212 -13.39 -4.26 -6.18
C LEU A 212 -14.83 -4.32 -5.64
N THR A 213 -15.36 -5.51 -5.33
CA THR A 213 -16.69 -5.63 -4.72
C THR A 213 -16.78 -4.84 -3.42
N LYS A 214 -15.79 -4.99 -2.52
CA LYS A 214 -15.80 -4.29 -1.24
C LYS A 214 -15.53 -2.79 -1.35
N LEU A 215 -14.64 -2.37 -2.27
CA LEU A 215 -14.38 -0.96 -2.53
C LEU A 215 -15.61 -0.26 -3.12
N CYS A 216 -16.31 -0.91 -4.05
CA CYS A 216 -17.58 -0.42 -4.61
C CYS A 216 -18.63 -0.21 -3.51
N ALA A 217 -18.76 -1.15 -2.58
CA ALA A 217 -19.66 -1.01 -1.42
C ALA A 217 -19.32 0.15 -0.48
N LEU A 218 -18.06 0.61 -0.43
CA LEU A 218 -17.64 1.79 0.36
C LEU A 218 -17.98 3.13 -0.31
N VAL A 219 -18.28 3.11 -1.61
CA VAL A 219 -18.53 4.31 -2.43
C VAL A 219 -19.75 4.11 -3.33
N PRO A 220 -20.96 3.89 -2.76
CA PRO A 220 -22.14 3.54 -3.54
C PRO A 220 -22.55 4.63 -4.55
N ASP A 221 -22.19 5.88 -4.29
CA ASP A 221 -22.48 7.02 -5.17
C ASP A 221 -21.66 7.01 -6.47
N GLN A 222 -20.64 6.15 -6.59
CA GLN A 222 -19.82 6.00 -7.79
C GLN A 222 -20.36 4.93 -8.72
N VAL A 223 -21.38 5.29 -9.51
CA VAL A 223 -22.07 4.36 -10.42
C VAL A 223 -21.12 3.72 -11.45
N THR A 224 -20.11 4.45 -11.92
CA THR A 224 -19.10 3.93 -12.85
C THR A 224 -18.32 2.74 -12.27
N TRP A 225 -18.12 2.71 -10.95
CA TRP A 225 -17.44 1.61 -10.26
C TRP A 225 -18.28 0.33 -10.31
N CYS A 226 -19.61 0.45 -10.16
CA CYS A 226 -20.53 -0.68 -10.28
C CYS A 226 -20.49 -1.28 -11.69
N THR A 227 -20.51 -0.43 -12.72
CA THR A 227 -20.44 -0.86 -14.13
C THR A 227 -19.15 -1.62 -14.40
N LEU A 228 -18.00 -1.06 -13.98
CA LEU A 228 -16.72 -1.73 -14.19
C LEU A 228 -16.58 -3.01 -13.37
N LEU A 229 -17.07 -3.02 -12.12
CA LEU A 229 -17.10 -4.23 -11.29
C LEU A 229 -17.85 -5.36 -11.99
N HIS A 230 -19.04 -5.09 -12.53
CA HIS A 230 -19.82 -6.09 -13.25
C HIS A 230 -19.05 -6.67 -14.45
N ALA A 231 -18.35 -5.81 -15.20
CA ALA A 231 -17.49 -6.25 -16.29
C ALA A 231 -16.33 -7.14 -15.81
N VAL A 232 -15.64 -6.78 -14.71
CA VAL A 232 -14.53 -7.57 -14.15
C VAL A 232 -15.00 -8.92 -13.56
N VAL A 233 -16.18 -8.95 -12.94
CA VAL A 233 -16.79 -10.18 -12.41
C VAL A 233 -17.16 -11.12 -13.56
N SER A 234 -17.66 -10.58 -14.67
CA SER A 234 -18.08 -11.36 -15.85
C SER A 234 -16.91 -11.77 -16.75
N PHE A 235 -15.76 -11.12 -16.62
CA PHE A 235 -14.58 -11.35 -17.48
C PHE A 235 -14.02 -12.78 -17.36
N LYS A 236 -13.76 -13.44 -18.49
CA LYS A 236 -13.13 -14.76 -18.54
C LYS A 236 -11.77 -14.64 -19.24
N PRO A 237 -10.65 -14.73 -18.51
CA PRO A 237 -9.31 -14.66 -19.09
C PRO A 237 -8.96 -15.94 -19.83
N SER A 238 -8.13 -15.79 -20.87
CA SER A 238 -7.55 -16.88 -21.65
C SER A 238 -6.16 -17.28 -21.17
N ILE A 239 -5.49 -16.46 -20.33
CA ILE A 239 -4.09 -16.66 -19.94
C ILE A 239 -3.95 -17.01 -18.44
N PRO A 240 -3.52 -18.24 -18.10
CA PRO A 240 -2.99 -18.57 -16.78
C PRO A 240 -1.53 -18.11 -16.65
N LEU A 241 -1.07 -17.76 -15.44
CA LEU A 241 0.36 -17.53 -15.20
C LEU A 241 1.11 -18.84 -14.89
N PRO A 242 2.33 -19.04 -15.43
CA PRO A 242 3.24 -20.04 -14.91
C PRO A 242 3.80 -19.62 -13.53
N ALA A 243 4.06 -20.60 -12.67
CA ALA A 243 4.74 -20.37 -11.39
C ALA A 243 6.19 -19.90 -11.62
N VAL A 244 6.54 -18.69 -11.16
CA VAL A 244 7.92 -18.19 -11.27
C VAL A 244 8.73 -18.68 -10.07
N LYS A 245 9.80 -19.43 -10.33
CA LYS A 245 10.81 -19.79 -9.32
C LYS A 245 11.72 -18.58 -9.07
N LEU A 246 11.68 -18.03 -7.86
CA LEU A 246 12.54 -16.92 -7.46
C LEU A 246 13.98 -17.35 -7.18
N PRO A 247 14.97 -16.49 -7.43
CA PRO A 247 16.31 -16.67 -6.87
C PRO A 247 16.30 -16.54 -5.33
N PRO A 248 17.16 -17.26 -4.59
CA PRO A 248 17.19 -17.28 -3.13
C PRO A 248 17.51 -15.96 -2.42
N ARG A 249 17.80 -14.86 -3.14
CA ARG A 249 18.31 -13.60 -2.55
C ARG A 249 17.27 -12.48 -2.40
N CYS A 250 16.04 -12.64 -2.87
CA CYS A 250 14.99 -11.59 -2.79
C CYS A 250 14.28 -11.50 -1.41
N LEU A 251 14.89 -11.97 -0.32
CA LEU A 251 14.16 -12.62 0.78
C LEU A 251 13.66 -11.75 1.96
N THR A 252 13.86 -10.43 2.02
CA THR A 252 13.44 -9.69 3.24
C THR A 252 12.03 -9.11 3.15
N HIS A 253 11.63 -8.54 2.00
CA HIS A 253 10.32 -7.89 1.84
C HIS A 253 9.49 -8.37 0.64
N ALA A 254 10.11 -8.99 -0.38
CA ALA A 254 9.40 -9.47 -1.58
C ALA A 254 8.41 -10.63 -1.30
N ASN A 255 8.45 -11.22 -0.10
CA ASN A 255 7.55 -12.30 0.29
C ASN A 255 6.20 -11.83 0.84
N ARG A 256 5.95 -10.51 1.00
CA ARG A 256 4.66 -10.00 1.48
C ARG A 256 3.75 -9.59 0.32
N ARG A 257 3.42 -10.54 -0.56
CA ARG A 257 2.26 -10.34 -1.43
C ARG A 257 1.03 -10.20 -0.54
N VAL A 258 0.23 -9.18 -0.82
CA VAL A 258 -0.97 -8.87 -0.06
C VAL A 258 -2.15 -9.61 -0.68
N TYR A 259 -3.05 -10.13 0.14
CA TYR A 259 -4.26 -10.80 -0.31
C TYR A 259 -5.47 -10.20 0.40
N PRO A 260 -6.66 -10.20 -0.22
CA PRO A 260 -7.90 -10.08 0.52
C PRO A 260 -7.91 -11.06 1.71
N PRO A 261 -8.55 -10.70 2.83
CA PRO A 261 -8.69 -11.60 3.98
C PRO A 261 -9.16 -13.01 3.64
N GLU A 262 -10.09 -13.12 2.68
CA GLU A 262 -10.73 -14.37 2.26
C GLU A 262 -9.77 -15.34 1.56
N THR A 263 -8.76 -14.81 0.87
CA THR A 263 -7.79 -15.59 0.08
C THR A 263 -6.39 -15.53 0.66
N ASN A 264 -6.22 -14.89 1.82
CA ASN A 264 -4.93 -14.80 2.49
C ASN A 264 -4.49 -16.20 2.96
N PRO A 265 -3.31 -16.68 2.53
CA PRO A 265 -2.81 -17.98 2.96
C PRO A 265 -2.69 -18.10 4.48
N VAL A 266 -2.73 -19.32 5.01
CA VAL A 266 -2.65 -19.61 6.45
C VAL A 266 -1.34 -19.10 7.07
N ASP A 267 -0.25 -19.16 6.31
CA ASP A 267 1.06 -18.60 6.65
C ASP A 267 1.20 -17.11 6.24
N GLY A 268 0.29 -16.61 5.41
CA GLY A 268 0.20 -15.24 4.93
C GLY A 268 -0.02 -14.25 6.07
N ARG A 269 0.91 -13.30 6.22
CA ARG A 269 0.75 -12.17 7.16
C ARG A 269 -0.05 -11.06 6.48
N GLY A 270 -1.35 -11.00 6.76
CA GLY A 270 -2.19 -9.82 6.47
C GLY A 270 -1.87 -8.66 7.40
N TYR A 271 -2.40 -7.47 7.10
CA TYR A 271 -2.25 -6.29 7.98
C TYR A 271 -3.31 -6.24 9.06
N SER A 272 -4.53 -6.71 8.75
CA SER A 272 -5.70 -6.70 9.63
C SER A 272 -5.64 -7.74 10.75
N TYR A 273 -5.10 -8.92 10.44
CA TYR A 273 -4.94 -10.00 11.41
C TYR A 273 -3.58 -9.88 12.09
N ALA A 274 -3.57 -9.25 13.27
CA ALA A 274 -2.53 -9.53 14.24
C ALA A 274 -2.70 -11.01 14.65
N ARG A 275 -1.75 -11.89 14.31
CA ARG A 275 -1.66 -13.14 15.07
C ARG A 275 -1.35 -12.76 16.51
N GLY A 276 -2.34 -12.97 17.38
CA GLY A 276 -2.13 -13.03 18.81
C GLY A 276 -1.10 -14.09 19.14
N LEU A 277 -0.31 -13.79 20.15
CA LEU A 277 0.35 -14.71 21.06
C LEU A 277 -0.36 -16.08 21.12
N SER A 278 0.12 -17.03 20.33
CA SER A 278 -0.14 -18.46 20.50
C SER A 278 1.04 -19.23 19.90
N GLN A 279 2.24 -18.84 20.32
CA GLN A 279 3.35 -19.78 20.39
C GLN A 279 3.37 -20.29 21.83
N ARG A 280 2.82 -21.50 21.97
CA ARG A 280 3.16 -22.55 22.94
C ARG A 280 4.10 -22.07 24.05
N PHE A 281 3.56 -21.96 25.27
CA PHE A 281 4.34 -22.24 26.48
C PHE A 281 4.85 -23.68 26.37
N GLY A 282 6.01 -23.85 25.73
CA GLY A 282 6.91 -24.95 26.01
C GLY A 282 7.82 -24.47 27.13
N HIS A 283 7.69 -25.11 28.29
CA HIS A 283 8.72 -25.13 29.32
C HIS A 283 10.09 -25.38 28.66
N ASP A 284 10.99 -24.39 28.65
CA ASP A 284 12.21 -24.45 29.46
C ASP A 284 13.12 -23.22 29.26
N LYS A 285 13.53 -22.69 30.42
CA LYS A 285 14.83 -22.08 30.75
C LYS A 285 15.38 -20.98 29.83
N PHE A 286 15.14 -19.73 30.23
CA PHE A 286 16.23 -18.80 30.53
C PHE A 286 15.81 -17.87 31.67
N GLY A 287 16.36 -18.12 32.86
CA GLY A 287 16.19 -17.24 34.01
C GLY A 287 17.08 -16.01 33.89
N ARG A 288 16.52 -14.83 34.18
CA ARG A 288 16.90 -13.98 35.33
C ARG A 288 16.29 -12.57 35.19
N SER A 289 15.61 -12.18 36.27
CA SER A 289 15.40 -10.80 36.76
C SER A 289 14.46 -9.86 35.99
N LEU A 290 13.15 -10.06 36.17
CA LEU A 290 12.17 -8.97 36.22
C LEU A 290 12.03 -8.53 37.68
N ARG A 291 12.47 -7.30 38.01
CA ARG A 291 12.01 -6.61 39.22
C ARG A 291 10.64 -6.02 38.90
N GLU A 292 9.66 -6.43 39.69
CA GLU A 292 8.31 -5.89 39.74
C GLU A 292 8.35 -4.38 40.06
N PHE A 293 7.55 -3.60 39.35
CA PHE A 293 7.12 -2.28 39.82
C PHE A 293 5.60 -2.33 40.00
N PRO A 294 5.09 -1.99 41.19
CA PRO A 294 3.65 -2.08 41.47
C PRO A 294 2.89 -0.92 40.84
N VAL A 295 1.70 -1.27 40.37
CA VAL A 295 0.61 -0.36 39.97
C VAL A 295 0.10 0.36 41.22
N THR A 296 0.20 1.70 41.28
CA THR A 296 -0.81 2.60 41.87
C THR A 296 -0.42 4.07 41.71
N GLY A 297 -1.39 4.94 41.40
CA GLY A 297 -1.38 6.35 41.78
C GLY A 297 -1.11 7.36 40.66
N ARG A 298 -2.08 8.25 40.40
CA ARG A 298 -1.91 9.45 39.57
C ARG A 298 -0.88 10.39 40.21
N PRO A 299 0.06 11.01 39.49
CA PRO A 299 0.97 11.97 40.09
C PRO A 299 0.28 13.31 40.36
N CYS A 300 0.60 13.89 41.52
CA CYS A 300 0.16 15.20 41.98
C CYS A 300 0.95 16.32 41.29
N ALA A 301 0.31 17.47 41.06
CA ALA A 301 0.82 18.61 40.28
C ALA A 301 2.11 19.29 40.81
N ARG A 302 2.70 18.80 41.90
CA ARG A 302 3.96 19.32 42.47
C ARG A 302 5.24 18.65 41.95
N GLU A 303 5.14 17.53 41.21
CA GLU A 303 6.33 16.84 40.66
C GLU A 303 6.75 17.28 39.25
N LEU A 304 5.91 18.05 38.55
CA LEU A 304 6.23 18.58 37.21
C LEU A 304 7.12 19.83 37.25
N GLN A 305 7.13 20.60 38.35
CA GLN A 305 7.90 21.84 38.47
C GLN A 305 9.40 21.66 38.79
N ARG A 306 9.85 20.47 39.21
CA ARG A 306 11.29 20.20 39.39
C ARG A 306 11.99 19.63 38.14
N ARG A 307 11.24 19.15 37.13
CA ARG A 307 11.80 18.50 35.93
C ARG A 307 11.97 19.41 34.73
N TYR A 308 11.29 20.54 34.68
CA TYR A 308 11.44 21.54 33.63
C TYR A 308 11.60 22.90 34.29
N GLY A 309 12.85 23.34 34.46
CA GLY A 309 13.17 24.68 34.92
C GLY A 309 12.59 25.72 33.98
N MET A 310 11.45 26.28 34.37
CA MET A 310 10.94 27.55 33.86
C MET A 310 10.81 28.47 35.06
N GLU A 311 11.73 29.42 35.18
CA GLU A 311 11.56 30.58 36.03
C GLU A 311 10.36 31.38 35.51
N ALA A 312 9.30 31.45 36.31
CA ALA A 312 8.27 32.44 36.13
C ALA A 312 8.83 33.77 36.64
N ARG A 313 9.07 34.73 35.74
CA ARG A 313 9.13 36.15 36.11
C ARG A 313 7.72 36.61 36.46
N SER A 314 7.60 37.25 37.61
CA SER A 314 6.47 38.10 37.96
C SER A 314 7.03 39.33 38.68
N ASP A 315 6.59 40.48 38.15
CA ASP A 315 6.76 41.88 38.55
C ASP A 315 8.13 42.56 38.32
#